data_AF-A0A937SK75-F1
#
_entry.id   AF-A0A937SK75-F1
#
_cell.length_a   1.000
_cell.length_b   1.000
_cell.length_c   1.000
_cell.angle_alpha   90.00
_cell.angle_beta   90.00
_cell.angle_gamma   90.00
#
_symmetry.space_group_name_H-M   'P 1'
#
loop_
_entity.id
_entity.type
_entity.pdbx_description
1 polymer ?
#
loop_
_entity_poly.entity_id
_entity_poly.type
_entity_poly.pdbx_seq_one_letter_code
_entity_poly.pdbx_strand_id
1 'polypeptide(L)'
;MKILSAAKSFIKHPRALAFLAVFFIPTPAAADALDEAVSQDVFLLNLSAALASHDIDVTTNLNARDVVRQRIRNVRLGRFPDLPLDRLADSAEIANWEAAFGESELGGLAVIADAEAIDASAEEYLPRWLESTSDKRLFVTFYKDDLVAAEKLRDVAEAAGFATAFYFGSGNTREVGELYATAAQRLAIDSRDARRYRTEVTELAYLGERVRRRSNSLFSEDGNRGDGSLARREPSVFLKETLGDEFNQSTIREIIVPGGVAFGETASLAFPVAELQFYRGALILIEEGGDAHELPEIDLANLKALFDFVNRSRSIGSDAIVDIDARGRVRISSALRDTEAGYKIMHADTQPFEFVPNLPVTKSVIIDTAVEWQRGEMGKTLQFEVDYEVRFLSADNMRIAQTRAALAYIYDSSSKASEYSDSWGRYAARLDDNLNYSGLAESMREVAAYAGWAALFRRLQEDEVSFLRGRYDFMKIDKLGEKTPMRY
;
A
#
# COMPACT_ATOMS: atom_id res chain seq x y z
N MET A 1 15.56 -86.66 27.73
CA MET A 1 14.40 -86.42 28.62
C MET A 1 13.17 -86.39 27.73
N LYS A 2 12.25 -87.34 27.92
CA LYS A 2 10.79 -87.37 27.63
C LYS A 2 10.21 -86.36 26.59
N ILE A 3 9.25 -86.65 25.71
CA ILE A 3 8.46 -87.82 25.25
C ILE A 3 7.34 -87.21 24.36
N LEU A 4 7.00 -87.86 23.23
CA LEU A 4 5.67 -88.02 22.58
C LEU A 4 4.75 -86.78 22.32
N SER A 5 4.30 -86.55 21.08
CA SER A 5 3.03 -87.06 20.48
C SER A 5 1.78 -86.71 21.32
N ALA A 6 0.70 -86.08 20.86
CA ALA A 6 -0.20 -86.42 19.74
C ALA A 6 -1.31 -85.33 19.75
N ALA A 7 -1.72 -84.75 18.63
CA ALA A 7 -2.83 -85.17 17.76
C ALA A 7 -4.24 -85.25 18.41
N LYS A 8 -5.18 -84.53 17.75
CA LYS A 8 -6.67 -84.64 17.75
C LYS A 8 -7.39 -83.93 18.93
N SER A 9 -8.50 -83.23 18.78
CA SER A 9 -9.49 -82.96 17.71
C SER A 9 -10.18 -81.63 18.08
N PHE A 10 -10.70 -80.82 17.17
CA PHE A 10 -12.14 -80.87 16.82
C PHE A 10 -12.42 -79.95 15.61
N ILE A 11 -13.12 -80.52 14.63
CA ILE A 11 -13.72 -79.85 13.49
C ILE A 11 -14.86 -78.96 14.01
N LYS A 12 -14.96 -77.70 13.53
CA LYS A 12 -16.17 -77.07 12.96
C LYS A 12 -15.98 -75.56 12.81
N HIS A 13 -15.83 -75.10 11.56
CA HIS A 13 -16.51 -73.95 10.93
C HIS A 13 -15.65 -73.36 9.79
N PRO A 14 -16.03 -73.56 8.51
CA PRO A 14 -15.28 -73.07 7.36
C PRO A 14 -15.77 -71.67 6.97
N ARG A 15 -15.37 -70.62 7.69
CA ARG A 15 -15.68 -69.22 7.32
C ARG A 15 -14.68 -68.23 7.91
N ALA A 16 -13.39 -68.31 7.57
CA ALA A 16 -12.43 -67.24 7.90
C ALA A 16 -11.10 -67.35 7.14
N LEU A 17 -11.13 -67.64 5.83
CA LEU A 17 -9.89 -67.71 5.05
C LEU A 17 -10.09 -67.13 3.65
N ALA A 18 -10.54 -65.87 3.64
CA ALA A 18 -10.59 -65.05 2.43
C ALA A 18 -10.63 -63.57 2.82
N PHE A 19 -9.66 -63.06 3.58
CA PHE A 19 -9.44 -61.61 3.74
C PHE A 19 -8.06 -61.36 4.34
N LEU A 20 -7.01 -61.67 3.60
CA LEU A 20 -5.68 -61.09 3.85
C LEU A 20 -4.95 -60.81 2.54
N ALA A 21 -5.69 -60.24 1.58
CA ALA A 21 -5.13 -59.38 0.55
C ALA A 21 -5.54 -57.96 0.94
N VAL A 22 -4.86 -57.39 1.93
CA VAL A 22 -4.87 -55.93 2.12
C VAL A 22 -4.16 -55.39 0.90
N PHE A 23 -4.97 -55.03 -0.09
CA PHE A 23 -4.62 -54.11 -1.14
C PHE A 23 -3.86 -52.95 -0.51
N PHE A 24 -2.54 -52.86 -0.76
CA PHE A 24 -1.85 -51.59 -0.81
C PHE A 24 -2.42 -50.83 -2.01
N ILE A 25 -3.64 -50.32 -1.88
CA ILE A 25 -4.08 -49.19 -2.68
C ILE A 25 -3.33 -48.00 -2.10
N PRO A 26 -2.45 -47.32 -2.85
CA PRO A 26 -2.04 -45.99 -2.45
C PRO A 26 -3.33 -45.17 -2.38
N THR A 27 -3.75 -44.78 -1.19
CA THR A 27 -4.80 -43.76 -1.04
C THR A 27 -4.31 -42.54 -1.81
N PRO A 28 -4.98 -42.10 -2.90
CA PRO A 28 -4.72 -40.78 -3.43
C PRO A 28 -4.94 -39.82 -2.27
N ALA A 29 -3.95 -38.98 -1.99
CA ALA A 29 -4.11 -37.93 -1.01
C ALA A 29 -5.17 -36.99 -1.56
N ALA A 30 -6.40 -37.07 -1.03
CA ALA A 30 -7.44 -36.11 -1.36
C ALA A 30 -6.90 -34.72 -1.05
N ALA A 31 -6.91 -33.82 -2.04
CA ALA A 31 -6.63 -32.43 -1.82
C ALA A 31 -7.67 -31.86 -0.84
N ASP A 32 -7.20 -31.07 0.12
CA ASP A 32 -7.95 -30.79 1.35
C ASP A 32 -7.99 -29.28 1.64
N ALA A 33 -8.99 -28.84 2.40
CA ALA A 33 -8.96 -27.52 3.01
C ALA A 33 -7.89 -27.54 4.11
N LEU A 34 -6.83 -26.74 3.94
CA LEU A 34 -5.67 -26.80 4.83
C LEU A 34 -5.90 -26.08 6.17
N ASP A 35 -7.00 -25.35 6.31
CA ASP A 35 -7.43 -24.69 7.54
C ASP A 35 -8.96 -24.64 7.67
N GLU A 36 -9.46 -24.63 8.91
CA GLU A 36 -10.89 -24.60 9.22
C GLU A 36 -11.58 -23.30 8.77
N ALA A 37 -10.81 -22.21 8.58
CA ALA A 37 -11.34 -20.91 8.20
C ALA A 37 -11.78 -20.87 6.73
N VAL A 38 -11.39 -21.84 5.89
CA VAL A 38 -11.95 -22.02 4.53
C VAL A 38 -13.47 -22.11 4.56
N SER A 39 -14.06 -22.65 5.64
CA SER A 39 -15.53 -22.72 5.81
C SER A 39 -16.23 -21.36 5.90
N GLN A 40 -15.49 -20.28 6.17
CA GLN A 40 -15.99 -18.91 6.28
C GLN A 40 -15.69 -18.08 5.03
N ASP A 41 -14.86 -18.59 4.11
CA ASP A 41 -14.52 -17.94 2.86
C ASP A 41 -15.44 -18.45 1.74
N VAL A 42 -16.43 -17.65 1.35
CA VAL A 42 -17.44 -18.04 0.35
C VAL A 42 -16.81 -18.48 -0.96
N PHE A 43 -15.76 -17.79 -1.41
CA PHE A 43 -15.08 -18.11 -2.66
C PHE A 43 -14.34 -19.45 -2.57
N LEU A 44 -13.45 -19.61 -1.57
CA LEU A 44 -12.66 -20.84 -1.43
C LEU A 44 -13.54 -22.04 -1.09
N LEU A 45 -14.59 -21.85 -0.29
CA LEU A 45 -15.55 -22.90 0.06
C LEU A 45 -16.24 -23.46 -1.18
N ASN A 46 -16.74 -22.59 -2.06
CA ASN A 46 -17.45 -23.00 -3.28
C ASN A 46 -16.56 -23.79 -4.26
N LEU A 47 -15.25 -23.50 -4.28
CA LEU A 47 -14.32 -24.16 -5.18
C LEU A 47 -13.63 -25.39 -4.58
N SER A 48 -13.56 -25.48 -3.25
CA SER A 48 -12.74 -26.47 -2.51
C SER A 48 -12.90 -27.91 -3.01
N ALA A 49 -14.14 -28.42 -3.09
CA ALA A 49 -14.41 -29.81 -3.49
C ALA A 49 -14.06 -30.08 -4.97
N ALA A 50 -14.29 -29.10 -5.85
CA ALA A 50 -13.97 -29.24 -7.27
C ALA A 50 -12.46 -29.15 -7.52
N LEU A 51 -11.77 -28.21 -6.88
CA LEU A 51 -10.31 -28.09 -6.92
C LEU A 51 -9.61 -29.32 -6.32
N ALA A 52 -10.21 -29.95 -5.31
CA ALA A 52 -9.68 -31.17 -4.74
C ALA A 52 -9.60 -32.34 -5.75
N SER A 53 -10.53 -32.37 -6.72
CA SER A 53 -10.50 -33.38 -7.80
C SER A 53 -9.38 -33.17 -8.83
N HIS A 54 -8.70 -32.02 -8.75
CA HIS A 54 -7.58 -31.62 -9.60
C HIS A 54 -6.25 -31.53 -8.82
N ASP A 55 -6.17 -32.13 -7.63
CA ASP A 55 -4.99 -32.08 -6.76
C ASP A 55 -4.55 -30.64 -6.45
N ILE A 56 -5.52 -29.74 -6.23
CA ILE A 56 -5.29 -28.35 -5.78
C ILE A 56 -5.88 -28.21 -4.37
N ASP A 57 -5.01 -28.00 -3.38
CA ASP A 57 -5.42 -27.72 -2.00
C ASP A 57 -5.87 -26.25 -1.88
N VAL A 58 -6.72 -25.93 -0.90
CA VAL A 58 -7.16 -24.53 -0.64
C VAL A 58 -6.85 -24.10 0.79
N THR A 59 -6.52 -22.82 0.97
CA THR A 59 -6.24 -22.24 2.29
C THR A 59 -6.57 -20.75 2.35
N THR A 60 -7.05 -20.29 3.49
CA THR A 60 -7.24 -18.86 3.76
C THR A 60 -5.92 -18.15 4.12
N ASN A 61 -4.84 -18.90 4.35
CA ASN A 61 -3.55 -18.33 4.76
C ASN A 61 -2.36 -19.19 4.31
N LEU A 62 -1.78 -18.82 3.16
CA LEU A 62 -0.58 -19.46 2.62
C LEU A 62 0.65 -19.35 3.54
N ASN A 63 0.67 -18.36 4.43
CA ASN A 63 1.75 -18.08 5.37
C ASN A 63 1.49 -18.65 6.78
N ALA A 64 0.41 -19.42 6.95
CA ALA A 64 0.14 -20.11 8.20
C ALA A 64 1.30 -21.04 8.53
N ARG A 65 1.69 -21.07 9.82
CA ARG A 65 2.86 -21.81 10.29
C ARG A 65 2.85 -23.28 9.83
N ASP A 66 1.68 -23.90 9.87
CA ASP A 66 1.52 -25.31 9.54
C ASP A 66 1.52 -25.53 8.02
N VAL A 67 0.88 -24.64 7.25
CA VAL A 67 0.91 -24.64 5.77
C VAL A 67 2.34 -24.46 5.23
N VAL A 68 3.11 -23.51 5.78
CA VAL A 68 4.49 -23.26 5.35
C VAL A 68 5.42 -24.44 5.64
N ARG A 69 5.26 -25.10 6.80
CA ARG A 69 6.10 -26.24 7.23
C ARG A 69 5.78 -27.53 6.49
N GLN A 70 4.54 -27.70 6.04
CA GLN A 70 4.14 -28.87 5.28
C GLN A 70 4.83 -28.88 3.92
N ARG A 71 5.43 -30.02 3.57
CA ARG A 71 5.94 -30.25 2.21
C ARG A 71 4.77 -30.15 1.22
N ILE A 72 4.87 -29.24 0.26
CA ILE A 72 3.92 -29.12 -0.85
C ILE A 72 3.87 -30.46 -1.58
N ARG A 73 2.74 -31.15 -1.50
CA ARG A 73 2.47 -32.38 -2.27
C ARG A 73 1.65 -32.05 -3.50
N ASN A 74 0.59 -31.30 -3.25
CA ASN A 74 -0.33 -30.73 -4.21
C ASN A 74 -0.09 -29.21 -4.30
N VAL A 75 -0.42 -28.62 -5.45
CA VAL A 75 -0.41 -27.16 -5.62
C VAL A 75 -1.49 -26.57 -4.71
N ARG A 76 -1.31 -25.34 -4.22
CA ARG A 76 -2.26 -24.74 -3.27
C ARG A 76 -2.74 -23.39 -3.78
N LEU A 77 -4.03 -23.13 -3.66
CA LEU A 77 -4.61 -21.80 -3.84
C LEU A 77 -4.84 -21.19 -2.47
N GLY A 78 -4.44 -19.93 -2.28
CA GLY A 78 -4.82 -19.24 -1.06
C GLY A 78 -4.49 -17.76 -1.01
N ARG A 79 -4.80 -17.19 0.15
CA ARG A 79 -4.66 -15.77 0.47
C ARG A 79 -3.47 -15.50 1.39
N PHE A 80 -3.22 -14.21 1.58
CA PHE A 80 -2.22 -13.67 2.49
C PHE A 80 -2.92 -12.79 3.54
N PRO A 81 -2.85 -13.11 4.84
CA PRO A 81 -3.37 -12.22 5.88
C PRO A 81 -2.73 -10.83 5.88
N ASP A 82 -1.48 -10.75 5.40
CA ASP A 82 -0.70 -9.51 5.29
C ASP A 82 -1.04 -8.71 4.01
N LEU A 83 -1.89 -9.26 3.13
CA LEU A 83 -2.57 -8.53 2.03
C LEU A 83 -4.07 -8.45 2.38
N PRO A 84 -4.48 -7.57 3.32
CA PRO A 84 -5.89 -7.44 3.68
C PRO A 84 -6.73 -6.97 2.49
N LEU A 85 -8.04 -7.16 2.62
CA LEU A 85 -9.03 -6.63 1.67
C LEU A 85 -8.78 -5.14 1.42
N ASP A 86 -8.90 -4.71 0.15
CA ASP A 86 -8.74 -3.33 -0.32
C ASP A 86 -7.33 -2.73 -0.16
N ARG A 87 -6.32 -3.55 0.14
CA ARG A 87 -4.92 -3.14 -0.04
C ARG A 87 -4.52 -3.21 -1.52
N LEU A 88 -4.93 -2.20 -2.25
CA LEU A 88 -4.64 -2.00 -3.67
C LEU A 88 -3.13 -1.85 -3.92
N ALA A 89 -2.66 -2.34 -5.07
CA ALA A 89 -1.25 -2.33 -5.44
C ALA A 89 -0.70 -0.89 -5.59
N ASP A 90 0.52 -0.67 -5.12
CA ASP A 90 1.26 0.58 -5.34
C ASP A 90 1.96 0.63 -6.72
N SER A 91 2.62 1.76 -7.04
CA SER A 91 3.28 1.94 -8.34
C SER A 91 4.39 0.93 -8.59
N ALA A 92 5.15 0.55 -7.55
CA ALA A 92 6.25 -0.39 -7.64
C ALA A 92 5.72 -1.82 -7.79
N GLU A 93 4.68 -2.19 -7.03
CA GLU A 93 3.99 -3.47 -7.16
C GLU A 93 3.45 -3.67 -8.58
N ILE A 94 2.77 -2.66 -9.14
CA ILE A 94 2.23 -2.71 -10.51
C ILE A 94 3.38 -2.85 -11.53
N ALA A 95 4.44 -2.05 -11.42
CA ALA A 95 5.56 -2.09 -12.35
C ALA A 95 6.30 -3.44 -12.32
N ASN A 96 6.51 -4.01 -11.14
CA ASN A 96 7.16 -5.30 -10.96
C ASN A 96 6.29 -6.43 -11.51
N TRP A 97 4.98 -6.39 -11.26
CA TRP A 97 4.03 -7.37 -11.78
C TRP A 97 3.98 -7.33 -13.31
N GLU A 98 3.87 -6.14 -13.92
CA GLU A 98 3.85 -5.97 -15.38
C GLU A 98 5.15 -6.42 -16.04
N ALA A 99 6.30 -6.14 -15.42
CA ALA A 99 7.60 -6.57 -15.94
C ALA A 99 7.67 -8.10 -16.01
N ALA A 100 7.30 -8.79 -14.93
CA ALA A 100 7.29 -10.25 -14.89
C ALA A 100 6.22 -10.86 -15.83
N PHE A 101 5.06 -10.21 -15.97
CA PHE A 101 4.04 -10.60 -16.95
C PHE A 101 4.54 -10.47 -18.39
N GLY A 102 5.15 -9.33 -18.74
CA GLY A 102 5.71 -9.08 -20.07
C GLY A 102 6.84 -10.04 -20.45
N GLU A 103 7.60 -10.52 -19.47
CA GLU A 103 8.62 -11.57 -19.64
C GLU A 103 8.02 -12.99 -19.64
N SER A 104 6.69 -13.12 -19.53
CA SER A 104 5.97 -14.40 -19.45
C SER A 104 6.45 -15.29 -18.29
N GLU A 105 6.91 -14.68 -17.20
CA GLU A 105 7.34 -15.39 -16.01
C GLU A 105 6.17 -15.71 -15.07
N LEU A 106 5.09 -14.94 -15.17
CA LEU A 106 3.85 -15.13 -14.42
C LEU A 106 2.60 -14.89 -15.29
N GLY A 107 1.45 -15.22 -14.73
CA GLY A 107 0.13 -14.86 -15.28
C GLY A 107 -0.83 -14.42 -14.18
N GLY A 108 -2.01 -13.98 -14.62
CA GLY A 108 -3.08 -13.49 -13.76
C GLY A 108 -4.44 -14.07 -14.13
N LEU A 109 -5.24 -14.40 -13.13
CA LEU A 109 -6.65 -14.75 -13.27
C LEU A 109 -7.47 -13.76 -12.42
N ALA A 110 -8.23 -12.91 -13.09
CA ALA A 110 -9.22 -12.06 -12.44
C ALA A 110 -10.54 -12.83 -12.32
N VAL A 111 -11.19 -12.71 -11.16
CA VAL A 111 -12.46 -13.35 -10.85
C VAL A 111 -13.40 -12.36 -10.19
N ILE A 112 -14.60 -12.21 -10.74
CA ILE A 112 -15.73 -11.53 -10.10
C ILE A 112 -16.56 -12.60 -9.41
N ALA A 113 -16.48 -12.67 -8.07
CA ALA A 113 -17.12 -13.72 -7.28
C ALA A 113 -18.63 -13.47 -7.02
N ASP A 114 -19.37 -13.04 -8.04
CA ASP A 114 -20.82 -12.86 -8.00
C ASP A 114 -21.54 -14.09 -8.56
N ALA A 115 -22.68 -14.45 -7.98
CA ALA A 115 -23.39 -15.71 -8.25
C ALA A 115 -24.16 -15.72 -9.60
N GLU A 116 -24.23 -14.58 -10.29
CA GLU A 116 -24.82 -14.46 -11.62
C GLU A 116 -23.72 -14.50 -12.69
N ALA A 117 -23.40 -15.72 -13.10
CA ALA A 117 -22.60 -16.02 -14.27
C ALA A 117 -23.21 -15.31 -15.49
N ILE A 118 -22.50 -14.35 -16.05
CA ILE A 118 -22.79 -13.84 -17.38
C ILE A 118 -21.50 -13.97 -18.15
N ASP A 119 -21.61 -14.53 -19.34
CA ASP A 119 -20.56 -14.57 -20.36
C ASP A 119 -20.29 -13.12 -20.80
N ALA A 120 -19.56 -12.37 -19.97
CA ALA A 120 -19.18 -11.01 -20.28
C ALA A 120 -18.08 -11.07 -21.33
N SER A 121 -18.27 -10.36 -22.43
CA SER A 121 -17.20 -10.19 -23.40
C SER A 121 -15.97 -9.56 -22.72
N ALA A 122 -14.77 -9.79 -23.27
CA ALA A 122 -13.55 -9.18 -22.73
C ALA A 122 -13.66 -7.63 -22.63
N GLU A 123 -14.41 -7.01 -23.55
CA GLU A 123 -14.68 -5.57 -23.57
C GLU A 123 -15.58 -5.09 -22.41
N GLU A 124 -16.43 -5.97 -21.86
CA GLU A 124 -17.37 -5.66 -20.77
C GLU A 124 -16.84 -6.09 -19.39
N TYR A 125 -15.80 -6.92 -19.35
CA TYR A 125 -15.27 -7.47 -18.09
C TYR A 125 -14.72 -6.39 -17.17
N LEU A 126 -13.81 -5.53 -17.68
CA LEU A 126 -13.18 -4.48 -16.88
C LEU A 126 -14.19 -3.45 -16.34
N PRO A 127 -15.15 -2.91 -17.14
CA PRO A 127 -16.21 -2.07 -16.60
C PRO A 127 -16.99 -2.75 -15.46
N ARG A 128 -17.40 -4.00 -15.64
CA ARG A 128 -18.12 -4.76 -14.60
C ARG A 128 -17.26 -5.01 -13.36
N TRP A 129 -15.97 -5.28 -13.55
CA TRP A 129 -15.00 -5.43 -12.47
C TRP A 129 -14.94 -4.16 -11.62
N LEU A 130 -14.81 -2.99 -12.24
CA LEU A 130 -14.73 -1.70 -11.53
C LEU A 130 -16.05 -1.33 -10.82
N GLU A 131 -17.18 -1.85 -11.27
CA GLU A 131 -18.50 -1.68 -10.64
C GLU A 131 -18.82 -2.71 -9.55
N SER A 132 -18.09 -3.83 -9.52
CA SER A 132 -18.28 -4.88 -8.52
C SER A 132 -17.80 -4.43 -7.14
N THR A 133 -18.38 -4.96 -6.06
CA THR A 133 -17.94 -4.66 -4.69
C THR A 133 -16.58 -5.29 -4.38
N SER A 134 -15.86 -4.73 -3.39
CA SER A 134 -14.50 -5.16 -3.03
C SER A 134 -14.39 -6.64 -2.67
N ASP A 135 -15.39 -7.19 -1.98
CA ASP A 135 -15.43 -8.61 -1.61
C ASP A 135 -15.61 -9.55 -2.83
N LYS A 136 -15.85 -9.00 -4.03
CA LYS A 136 -16.03 -9.74 -5.29
C LYS A 136 -14.86 -9.64 -6.25
N ARG A 137 -13.98 -8.65 -6.13
CA ARG A 137 -12.84 -8.44 -7.03
C ARG A 137 -11.60 -9.23 -6.57
N LEU A 138 -11.45 -10.46 -7.05
CA LEU A 138 -10.32 -11.33 -6.73
C LEU A 138 -9.33 -11.41 -7.88
N PHE A 139 -8.03 -11.30 -7.59
CA PHE A 139 -6.97 -11.48 -8.55
C PHE A 139 -5.99 -12.55 -8.07
N VAL A 140 -5.84 -13.61 -8.85
CA VAL A 140 -4.94 -14.73 -8.57
C VAL A 140 -3.69 -14.60 -9.43
N THR A 141 -2.53 -14.43 -8.78
CA THR A 141 -1.22 -14.43 -9.46
C THR A 141 -0.63 -15.84 -9.44
N PHE A 142 -0.09 -16.30 -10.57
CA PHE A 142 0.54 -17.61 -10.68
C PHE A 142 1.85 -17.56 -11.45
N TYR A 143 2.80 -18.41 -11.06
CA TYR A 143 4.07 -18.58 -11.77
C TYR A 143 3.86 -19.41 -13.05
N LYS A 144 4.66 -19.17 -14.10
CA LYS A 144 4.48 -19.83 -15.41
C LYS A 144 4.40 -21.37 -15.36
N ASP A 145 5.13 -22.01 -14.46
CA ASP A 145 5.12 -23.48 -14.35
C ASP A 145 3.83 -24.01 -13.70
N ASP A 146 3.02 -23.12 -13.13
CA ASP A 146 1.70 -23.41 -12.55
C ASP A 146 0.53 -23.13 -13.53
N LEU A 147 0.82 -22.89 -14.81
CA LEU A 147 -0.18 -22.59 -15.83
C LEU A 147 -1.32 -23.62 -15.86
N VAL A 148 -1.01 -24.92 -15.80
CA VAL A 148 -2.00 -25.99 -15.83
C VAL A 148 -2.94 -25.93 -14.62
N ALA A 149 -2.42 -25.60 -13.43
CA ALA A 149 -3.23 -25.44 -12.24
C ALA A 149 -4.12 -24.18 -12.33
N ALA A 150 -3.60 -23.10 -12.92
CA ALA A 150 -4.35 -21.87 -13.14
C ALA A 150 -5.49 -22.05 -14.16
N GLU A 151 -5.27 -22.80 -15.25
CA GLU A 151 -6.32 -23.16 -16.20
C GLU A 151 -7.42 -23.98 -15.54
N LYS A 152 -7.06 -24.94 -14.68
CA LYS A 152 -8.04 -25.73 -13.91
C LYS A 152 -8.82 -24.88 -12.92
N LEU A 153 -8.16 -23.93 -12.27
CA LEU A 153 -8.81 -22.97 -11.39
C LEU A 153 -9.84 -22.12 -12.15
N ARG A 154 -9.49 -21.62 -13.34
CA ARG A 154 -10.42 -20.89 -14.20
C ARG A 154 -11.64 -21.77 -14.54
N ASP A 155 -11.41 -22.98 -15.07
CA ASP A 155 -12.49 -23.89 -15.47
C ASP A 155 -13.46 -24.17 -14.28
N VAL A 156 -12.90 -24.35 -13.08
CA VAL A 156 -13.68 -24.60 -11.85
C VAL A 156 -14.43 -23.35 -11.37
N ALA A 157 -13.83 -22.16 -11.48
CA ALA A 157 -14.48 -20.90 -11.13
C ALA A 157 -15.64 -20.57 -12.08
N GLU A 158 -15.45 -20.75 -13.39
CA GLU A 158 -16.51 -20.61 -14.41
C GLU A 158 -17.66 -21.60 -14.16
N ALA A 159 -17.33 -22.86 -13.85
CA ALA A 159 -18.34 -23.87 -13.52
C ALA A 159 -19.11 -23.59 -12.21
N ALA A 160 -18.48 -22.88 -11.27
CA ALA A 160 -19.14 -22.37 -10.07
C ALA A 160 -19.98 -21.11 -10.31
N GLY A 161 -19.99 -20.60 -11.55
CA GLY A 161 -20.78 -19.45 -11.97
C GLY A 161 -20.10 -18.10 -11.81
N PHE A 162 -18.79 -18.07 -11.58
CA PHE A 162 -18.05 -16.80 -11.49
C PHE A 162 -17.62 -16.30 -12.87
N ALA A 163 -17.58 -14.99 -13.05
CA ALA A 163 -17.03 -14.39 -14.26
C ALA A 163 -15.51 -14.28 -14.15
N THR A 164 -14.78 -14.82 -15.12
CA THR A 164 -13.32 -14.87 -15.09
C THR A 164 -12.68 -14.22 -16.31
N ALA A 165 -11.53 -13.58 -16.12
CA ALA A 165 -10.64 -13.17 -17.19
C ALA A 165 -9.23 -13.70 -16.93
N PHE A 166 -8.68 -14.44 -17.90
CA PHE A 166 -7.44 -15.20 -17.75
C PHE A 166 -6.35 -14.67 -18.68
N TYR A 167 -5.18 -14.35 -18.12
CA TYR A 167 -4.07 -13.73 -18.83
C TYR A 167 -2.76 -14.48 -18.57
N PHE A 168 -2.13 -14.95 -19.64
CA PHE A 168 -0.79 -15.54 -19.61
C PHE A 168 -0.11 -15.36 -20.98
N GLY A 169 1.19 -15.05 -20.98
CA GLY A 169 1.97 -14.85 -22.21
C GLY A 169 1.73 -13.49 -22.87
N SER A 170 1.74 -13.44 -24.21
CA SER A 170 1.48 -12.20 -24.96
C SER A 170 0.00 -11.81 -24.87
N GLY A 171 -0.30 -10.72 -24.15
CA GLY A 171 -1.65 -10.22 -23.95
C GLY A 171 -1.71 -8.70 -23.79
N ASN A 172 -2.90 -8.17 -23.52
CA ASN A 172 -3.11 -6.74 -23.29
C ASN A 172 -2.59 -6.35 -21.90
N THR A 173 -1.30 -6.01 -21.78
CA THR A 173 -0.63 -5.63 -20.51
C THR A 173 -1.39 -4.54 -19.76
N ARG A 174 -2.01 -3.59 -20.48
CA ARG A 174 -2.78 -2.50 -19.87
C ARG A 174 -3.99 -3.01 -19.10
N GLU A 175 -4.78 -3.87 -19.74
CA GLU A 175 -6.02 -4.39 -19.16
C GLU A 175 -5.75 -5.26 -17.93
N VAL A 176 -4.79 -6.19 -18.04
CA VAL A 176 -4.42 -7.04 -16.89
C VAL A 176 -3.74 -6.23 -15.77
N GLY A 177 -2.95 -5.20 -16.13
CA GLY A 177 -2.37 -4.27 -15.17
C GLY A 177 -3.44 -3.46 -14.43
N GLU A 178 -4.52 -3.06 -15.12
CA GLU A 178 -5.64 -2.35 -14.52
C GLU A 178 -6.45 -3.25 -13.56
N LEU A 179 -6.69 -4.51 -13.95
CA LEU A 179 -7.30 -5.51 -13.08
C LEU A 179 -6.44 -5.76 -11.83
N TYR A 180 -5.12 -5.90 -11.98
CA TYR A 180 -4.20 -6.06 -10.85
C TYR A 180 -4.19 -4.83 -9.94
N ALA A 181 -4.13 -3.63 -10.51
CA ALA A 181 -4.08 -2.36 -9.76
C ALA A 181 -5.35 -2.10 -8.93
N THR A 182 -6.48 -2.69 -9.33
CA THR A 182 -7.81 -2.49 -8.72
C THR A 182 -8.35 -3.74 -8.01
N ALA A 183 -7.50 -4.76 -7.85
CA ALA A 183 -7.83 -5.98 -7.12
C ALA A 183 -7.94 -5.71 -5.62
N ALA A 184 -9.14 -5.89 -5.08
CA ALA A 184 -9.39 -5.77 -3.65
C ALA A 184 -8.84 -6.98 -2.88
N GLN A 185 -8.84 -8.16 -3.50
CA GLN A 185 -8.36 -9.40 -2.90
C GLN A 185 -7.30 -10.03 -3.79
N ARG A 186 -6.12 -10.29 -3.22
CA ARG A 186 -4.98 -10.84 -3.96
C ARG A 186 -4.65 -12.24 -3.43
N LEU A 187 -4.63 -13.20 -4.35
CA LEU A 187 -4.37 -14.62 -4.10
C LEU A 187 -3.16 -15.08 -4.90
N ALA A 188 -2.58 -16.21 -4.51
CA ALA A 188 -1.52 -16.85 -5.26
C ALA A 188 -1.71 -18.36 -5.38
N ILE A 189 -1.08 -18.91 -6.41
CA ILE A 189 -0.83 -20.34 -6.53
C ILE A 189 0.54 -20.67 -5.90
N ASP A 190 0.53 -21.47 -4.83
CA ASP A 190 1.70 -21.92 -4.10
C ASP A 190 2.13 -23.33 -4.56
N SER A 191 3.20 -23.37 -5.34
CA SER A 191 3.85 -24.59 -5.81
C SER A 191 5.30 -24.66 -5.38
N ARG A 192 5.94 -25.81 -5.58
CA ARG A 192 7.37 -25.97 -5.27
C ARG A 192 8.26 -25.07 -6.12
N ASP A 193 7.84 -24.83 -7.36
CA ASP A 193 8.62 -24.06 -8.32
C ASP A 193 8.35 -22.56 -8.12
N ALA A 194 7.11 -22.16 -7.83
CA ALA A 194 6.78 -20.79 -7.43
C ALA A 194 7.57 -20.32 -6.20
N ARG A 195 7.71 -21.16 -5.16
CA ARG A 195 8.53 -20.84 -3.97
C ARG A 195 10.02 -20.70 -4.24
N ARG A 196 10.53 -21.29 -5.33
CA ARG A 196 11.96 -21.26 -5.68
C ARG A 196 12.28 -20.11 -6.63
N TYR A 197 11.28 -19.64 -7.35
CA TYR A 197 11.38 -18.50 -8.24
C TYR A 197 11.59 -17.23 -7.42
N ARG A 198 12.66 -16.49 -7.76
CA ARG A 198 13.02 -15.25 -7.07
C ARG A 198 12.47 -14.09 -7.86
N THR A 199 11.56 -13.35 -7.26
CA THR A 199 10.89 -12.23 -7.89
C THR A 199 10.60 -11.13 -6.87
N GLU A 200 10.31 -9.93 -7.38
CA GLU A 200 9.86 -8.78 -6.61
C GLU A 200 8.33 -8.62 -6.67
N VAL A 201 7.62 -9.55 -7.31
CA VAL A 201 6.15 -9.58 -7.32
C VAL A 201 5.64 -10.04 -5.95
N THR A 202 4.88 -9.17 -5.28
CA THR A 202 4.46 -9.31 -3.89
C THR A 202 3.88 -10.68 -3.57
N GLU A 203 2.90 -11.15 -4.36
CA GLU A 203 2.19 -12.41 -4.11
C GLU A 203 3.13 -13.62 -4.14
N LEU A 204 4.07 -13.65 -5.09
CA LEU A 204 5.02 -14.76 -5.25
C LEU A 204 6.19 -14.64 -4.26
N ALA A 205 6.66 -13.43 -3.99
CA ALA A 205 7.72 -13.17 -3.02
C ALA A 205 7.31 -13.57 -1.60
N TYR A 206 6.01 -13.53 -1.28
CA TYR A 206 5.48 -13.92 0.02
C TYR A 206 5.33 -15.43 0.18
N LEU A 207 5.44 -16.24 -0.88
CA LEU A 207 5.26 -17.68 -0.80
C LEU A 207 6.34 -18.35 0.06
N GLY A 208 5.90 -19.09 1.08
CA GLY A 208 6.80 -19.79 1.99
C GLY A 208 7.40 -18.92 3.10
N GLU A 209 7.09 -17.62 3.12
CA GLU A 209 7.46 -16.72 4.21
C GLU A 209 6.53 -16.89 5.42
N ARG A 210 7.01 -16.54 6.62
CA ARG A 210 6.20 -16.63 7.85
C ARG A 210 5.69 -15.27 8.27
N VAL A 211 4.39 -15.17 8.58
CA VAL A 211 3.79 -14.03 9.29
C VAL A 211 4.58 -13.77 10.59
N ARG A 212 5.24 -12.60 10.71
CA ARG A 212 5.97 -12.23 11.95
C ARG A 212 4.95 -11.77 12.99
N ARG A 213 5.07 -12.28 14.23
CA ARG A 213 4.20 -11.86 15.34
C ARG A 213 4.54 -10.41 15.72
N ARG A 214 3.54 -9.51 15.68
CA ARG A 214 3.59 -8.10 16.13
C ARG A 214 4.39 -7.11 15.27
N SER A 215 4.61 -7.39 13.99
CA SER A 215 4.89 -6.31 13.03
C SER A 215 3.62 -6.07 12.21
N ASN A 216 3.31 -4.81 11.92
CA ASN A 216 2.43 -4.44 10.81
C ASN A 216 3.18 -4.84 9.51
N SER A 217 3.33 -6.14 9.26
CA SER A 217 4.47 -6.68 8.50
C SER A 217 4.19 -6.79 7.01
N LEU A 218 4.78 -5.88 6.23
CA LEU A 218 4.97 -6.01 4.78
C LEU A 218 6.33 -6.62 4.40
N PHE A 219 6.99 -7.28 5.36
CA PHE A 219 8.41 -7.67 5.41
C PHE A 219 9.39 -6.71 4.71
N SER A 220 9.91 -5.75 5.48
CA SER A 220 11.02 -4.89 5.09
C SER A 220 12.37 -5.63 5.00
N GLU A 221 13.22 -5.06 4.15
CA GLU A 221 14.54 -5.48 3.71
C GLU A 221 15.44 -6.14 4.78
N ASP A 222 15.92 -7.34 4.44
CA ASP A 222 17.36 -7.56 4.53
C ASP A 222 18.05 -6.49 3.65
N GLY A 223 18.55 -5.43 4.26
CA GLY A 223 19.22 -4.27 3.63
C GLY A 223 20.56 -4.59 2.97
N ASN A 224 20.62 -5.66 2.18
CA ASN A 224 21.81 -6.18 1.52
C ASN A 224 21.61 -6.46 0.02
N ARG A 225 20.51 -6.00 -0.58
CA ARG A 225 20.32 -6.06 -2.04
C ARG A 225 20.45 -4.67 -2.64
N GLY A 226 21.62 -4.43 -3.25
CA GLY A 226 21.70 -3.60 -4.46
C GLY A 226 21.94 -2.09 -4.33
N ASP A 227 21.92 -1.48 -3.14
CA ASP A 227 21.97 0.00 -3.02
C ASP A 227 23.39 0.62 -3.20
N GLY A 228 24.27 -0.07 -3.91
CA GLY A 228 25.71 0.19 -3.94
C GLY A 228 26.22 1.16 -5.00
N SER A 229 25.39 1.67 -5.92
CA SER A 229 25.90 2.42 -7.08
C SER A 229 25.47 3.88 -7.24
N LEU A 230 24.44 4.35 -6.54
CA LEU A 230 23.95 5.73 -6.72
C LEU A 230 24.39 6.72 -5.63
N ALA A 231 24.89 6.24 -4.48
CA ALA A 231 25.30 7.07 -3.35
C ALA A 231 26.62 7.86 -3.55
N ARG A 232 27.19 7.93 -4.77
CA ARG A 232 28.53 8.49 -5.01
C ARG A 232 28.55 9.88 -5.64
N ARG A 233 27.41 10.55 -5.82
CA ARG A 233 27.35 11.91 -6.38
C ARG A 233 26.40 12.86 -5.62
N GLU A 234 26.19 12.62 -4.33
CA GLU A 234 25.54 13.61 -3.46
C GLU A 234 26.58 14.66 -3.00
N PRO A 235 26.25 15.96 -3.01
CA PRO A 235 27.10 16.98 -2.41
C PRO A 235 27.35 16.66 -0.92
N SER A 236 28.58 16.78 -0.46
CA SER A 236 29.00 16.54 0.94
C SER A 236 28.33 17.44 1.99
N VAL A 237 27.44 18.33 1.57
CA VAL A 237 26.68 19.28 2.41
C VAL A 237 25.41 18.62 3.00
N PHE A 238 24.99 17.45 2.50
CA PHE A 238 23.73 16.80 2.90
C PHE A 238 23.88 15.64 3.89
N LEU A 239 25.12 15.33 4.32
CA LEU A 239 25.34 14.46 5.46
C LEU A 239 25.19 15.30 6.73
N LYS A 240 23.97 15.44 7.26
CA LYS A 240 23.81 15.71 8.69
C LYS A 240 24.22 14.43 9.42
N GLU A 241 25.51 14.27 9.68
CA GLU A 241 26.07 13.08 10.36
C GLU A 241 25.52 12.91 11.78
N THR A 242 24.94 13.95 12.36
CA THR A 242 24.13 13.89 13.58
C THR A 242 22.96 14.89 13.52
N LEU A 243 21.88 14.58 14.25
CA LEU A 243 20.61 15.33 14.35
C LEU A 243 20.73 16.74 14.99
N GLY A 244 21.95 17.18 15.29
CA GLY A 244 22.21 18.18 16.31
C GLY A 244 22.13 17.51 17.69
N ASP A 245 23.24 17.53 18.44
CA ASP A 245 23.43 16.80 19.70
C ASP A 245 22.54 17.32 20.89
N GLU A 246 21.54 18.15 20.58
CA GLU A 246 20.78 18.96 21.53
C GLU A 246 19.46 18.31 21.99
N PHE A 247 18.87 17.38 21.22
CA PHE A 247 17.54 16.81 21.49
C PHE A 247 17.54 15.28 21.49
N ASN A 248 16.91 14.68 22.50
CA ASN A 248 16.73 13.23 22.61
C ASN A 248 15.26 12.80 22.46
N GLN A 249 14.30 13.71 22.65
CA GLN A 249 12.84 13.47 22.59
C GLN A 249 12.09 14.74 22.14
N SER A 250 10.87 14.61 21.59
CA SER A 250 9.97 15.71 21.22
C SER A 250 8.62 15.60 21.94
N THR A 251 8.05 16.73 22.39
CA THR A 251 6.66 16.79 22.90
C THR A 251 5.63 17.08 21.81
N ILE A 252 6.07 17.32 20.58
CA ILE A 252 5.20 17.58 19.42
C ILE A 252 5.00 16.24 18.73
N ARG A 253 3.74 15.80 18.62
CA ARG A 253 3.34 14.45 18.17
C ARG A 253 3.79 14.15 16.74
N GLU A 254 3.87 15.19 15.91
CA GLU A 254 4.19 15.16 14.49
C GLU A 254 5.70 15.16 14.23
N ILE A 255 6.53 15.35 15.27
CA ILE A 255 8.00 15.47 15.14
C ILE A 255 8.68 14.14 15.48
N ILE A 256 9.28 13.53 14.45
CA ILE A 256 10.24 12.43 14.61
C ILE A 256 11.69 12.95 14.51
N VAL A 257 11.91 14.14 13.93
CA VAL A 257 13.23 14.77 13.74
C VAL A 257 13.19 16.28 14.08
N PRO A 258 14.04 16.81 14.97
CA PRO A 258 14.06 18.22 15.35
C PRO A 258 14.65 19.10 14.22
N GLY A 259 13.75 19.65 13.41
CA GLY A 259 13.99 20.45 12.21
C GLY A 259 13.32 19.80 11.01
N GLY A 260 12.37 20.48 10.36
CA GLY A 260 11.68 19.98 9.17
C GLY A 260 10.25 20.48 8.98
N VAL A 261 9.63 19.98 7.91
CA VAL A 261 8.18 20.11 7.65
C VAL A 261 7.51 18.78 8.02
N ALA A 262 6.36 18.85 8.67
CA ALA A 262 5.49 17.70 8.91
C ALA A 262 4.07 18.04 8.46
N PHE A 263 3.45 17.11 7.73
CA PHE A 263 2.05 17.22 7.31
C PHE A 263 1.25 16.18 8.08
N GLY A 264 0.84 16.49 9.30
CA GLY A 264 0.19 15.55 10.22
C GLY A 264 -1.33 15.57 10.16
N GLU A 265 -1.95 16.62 9.61
CA GLU A 265 -3.38 16.83 9.74
C GLU A 265 -4.21 16.05 8.72
N THR A 266 -5.43 15.70 9.12
CA THR A 266 -6.42 15.10 8.23
C THR A 266 -7.41 16.17 7.81
N ALA A 267 -7.70 16.25 6.51
CA ALA A 267 -8.64 17.24 5.99
C ALA A 267 -10.06 17.04 6.56
N SER A 268 -10.71 18.15 6.91
CA SER A 268 -12.16 18.22 7.10
C SER A 268 -12.83 18.45 5.75
N LEU A 269 -13.84 17.63 5.42
CA LEU A 269 -14.66 17.78 4.21
C LEU A 269 -16.10 18.10 4.64
N ALA A 270 -16.70 19.11 4.02
CA ALA A 270 -18.08 19.51 4.32
C ALA A 270 -19.16 18.52 3.79
N PHE A 271 -18.75 17.42 3.16
CA PHE A 271 -19.62 16.45 2.50
C PHE A 271 -18.95 15.07 2.46
N PRO A 272 -19.73 13.98 2.40
CA PRO A 272 -19.19 12.63 2.24
C PRO A 272 -18.76 12.38 0.80
N VAL A 273 -17.61 11.71 0.64
CA VAL A 273 -17.04 11.35 -0.65
C VAL A 273 -17.27 9.87 -0.90
N ALA A 274 -17.79 9.53 -2.07
CA ALA A 274 -17.98 8.14 -2.51
C ALA A 274 -16.78 7.61 -3.30
N GLU A 275 -16.23 8.42 -4.20
CA GLU A 275 -15.19 7.97 -5.12
C GLU A 275 -14.20 9.09 -5.46
N LEU A 276 -12.93 8.72 -5.61
CA LEU A 276 -11.90 9.51 -6.28
C LEU A 276 -11.68 8.91 -7.67
N GLN A 277 -11.72 9.75 -8.71
CA GLN A 277 -11.46 9.33 -10.09
C GLN A 277 -10.26 10.10 -10.66
N PHE A 278 -9.48 9.44 -11.52
CA PHE A 278 -8.45 10.11 -12.31
C PHE A 278 -8.81 10.09 -13.80
N TYR A 279 -8.95 11.26 -14.42
CA TYR A 279 -9.31 11.37 -15.82
C TYR A 279 -8.60 12.54 -16.48
N ARG A 280 -7.99 12.28 -17.65
CA ARG A 280 -7.29 13.30 -18.47
C ARG A 280 -6.28 14.17 -17.69
N GLY A 281 -5.58 13.60 -16.71
CA GLY A 281 -4.56 14.33 -15.95
C GLY A 281 -5.10 15.07 -14.72
N ALA A 282 -6.39 14.95 -14.40
CA ALA A 282 -6.99 15.59 -13.23
C ALA A 282 -7.62 14.55 -12.29
N LEU A 283 -7.58 14.84 -10.99
CA LEU A 283 -8.35 14.13 -9.99
C LEU A 283 -9.71 14.80 -9.79
N ILE A 284 -10.74 13.97 -9.71
CA ILE A 284 -12.14 14.37 -9.54
C ILE A 284 -12.69 13.63 -8.32
N LEU A 285 -13.29 14.36 -7.39
CA LEU A 285 -14.02 13.78 -6.26
C LEU A 285 -15.50 13.66 -6.61
N ILE A 286 -16.08 12.49 -6.34
CA ILE A 286 -17.49 12.21 -6.52
C ILE A 286 -18.12 12.08 -5.13
N GLU A 287 -19.14 12.89 -4.85
CA GLU A 287 -19.91 12.80 -3.61
C GLU A 287 -20.83 11.57 -3.60
N GLU A 288 -21.30 11.14 -2.42
CA GLU A 288 -22.34 10.09 -2.33
C GLU A 288 -23.64 10.45 -3.07
N GLY A 289 -23.90 11.74 -3.30
CA GLY A 289 -25.01 12.24 -4.13
C GLY A 289 -24.78 12.15 -5.64
N GLY A 290 -23.58 11.80 -6.09
CA GLY A 290 -23.18 11.72 -7.50
C GLY A 290 -22.67 13.03 -8.10
N ASP A 291 -22.61 14.11 -7.32
CA ASP A 291 -22.02 15.37 -7.75
C ASP A 291 -20.50 15.24 -7.88
N ALA A 292 -19.96 15.75 -8.98
CA ALA A 292 -18.54 15.66 -9.32
C ALA A 292 -17.86 17.01 -9.10
N HIS A 293 -16.74 16.99 -8.38
CA HIS A 293 -15.95 18.17 -8.04
C HIS A 293 -14.52 18.02 -8.55
N GLU A 294 -14.09 19.02 -9.32
CA GLU A 294 -12.70 19.17 -9.70
C GLU A 294 -11.88 19.64 -8.49
N LEU A 295 -10.67 19.12 -8.34
CA LEU A 295 -9.72 19.60 -7.35
C LEU A 295 -8.95 20.82 -7.89
N PRO A 296 -8.39 21.68 -7.02
CA PRO A 296 -7.49 22.76 -7.43
C PRO A 296 -6.39 22.27 -8.37
N GLU A 297 -5.82 23.18 -9.17
CA GLU A 297 -4.73 22.81 -10.07
C GLU A 297 -3.42 22.61 -9.28
N ILE A 298 -2.73 21.52 -9.56
CA ILE A 298 -1.37 21.23 -9.11
C ILE A 298 -0.67 20.44 -10.22
N ASP A 299 0.64 20.67 -10.36
CA ASP A 299 1.45 19.88 -11.27
C ASP A 299 1.35 18.38 -10.97
N LEU A 300 1.28 17.56 -12.03
CA LEU A 300 1.00 16.13 -11.93
C LEU A 300 2.12 15.38 -11.20
N ALA A 301 3.37 15.82 -11.36
CA ALA A 301 4.52 15.25 -10.67
C ALA A 301 4.43 15.51 -9.16
N ASN A 302 4.08 16.74 -8.78
CA ASN A 302 3.86 17.12 -7.39
C ASN A 302 2.66 16.37 -6.79
N LEU A 303 1.57 16.23 -7.53
CA LEU A 303 0.40 15.45 -7.12
C LEU A 303 0.76 14.00 -6.80
N LYS A 304 1.50 13.35 -7.71
CA LYS A 304 1.97 11.96 -7.53
C LYS A 304 2.91 11.83 -6.33
N ALA A 305 3.85 12.77 -6.18
CA ALA A 305 4.80 12.75 -5.07
C ALA A 305 4.10 12.89 -3.70
N LEU A 306 3.08 13.74 -3.59
CA LEU A 306 2.29 13.92 -2.37
C LEU A 306 1.45 12.68 -2.05
N PHE A 307 0.83 12.06 -3.07
CA PHE A 307 0.10 10.80 -2.91
C PHE A 307 1.01 9.68 -2.38
N ASP A 308 2.19 9.50 -2.98
CA ASP A 308 3.18 8.51 -2.55
C ASP A 308 3.72 8.80 -1.15
N PHE A 309 3.92 10.08 -0.82
CA PHE A 309 4.34 10.51 0.49
C PHE A 309 3.33 10.10 1.57
N VAL A 310 2.03 10.32 1.35
CA VAL A 310 0.97 9.93 2.30
C VAL A 310 0.89 8.42 2.46
N ASN A 311 0.95 7.65 1.36
CA ASN A 311 1.02 6.19 1.42
C ASN A 311 2.21 5.71 2.27
N ARG A 312 3.40 6.28 2.03
CA ARG A 312 4.59 5.99 2.83
C ARG A 312 4.37 6.38 4.29
N SER A 313 3.84 7.57 4.58
CA SER A 313 3.62 8.05 5.95
C SER A 313 2.80 7.04 6.75
N ARG A 314 1.67 6.60 6.19
CA ARG A 314 0.80 5.59 6.81
C ARG A 314 1.51 4.25 7.00
N SER A 315 2.28 3.81 6.00
CA SER A 315 2.97 2.51 6.06
C SER A 315 4.01 2.44 7.18
N ILE A 316 4.71 3.54 7.47
CA ILE A 316 5.76 3.55 8.49
C ILE A 316 5.34 4.25 9.79
N GLY A 317 4.15 4.86 9.83
CA GLY A 317 3.63 5.62 10.97
C GLY A 317 4.41 6.91 11.24
N SER A 318 4.78 7.65 10.20
CA SER A 318 5.56 8.89 10.33
C SER A 318 5.20 9.94 9.29
N ASP A 319 4.71 11.09 9.75
CA ASP A 319 4.37 12.23 8.91
C ASP A 319 5.57 13.15 8.59
N ALA A 320 6.77 12.75 9.01
CA ALA A 320 7.99 13.47 8.69
C ALA A 320 8.34 13.24 7.21
N ILE A 321 8.70 14.34 6.53
CA ILE A 321 9.20 14.34 5.14
C ILE A 321 10.58 13.66 4.97
N VAL A 322 11.14 13.13 6.06
CA VAL A 322 12.45 12.48 6.12
C VAL A 322 12.35 11.03 6.57
N ASP A 323 13.22 10.19 6.02
CA ASP A 323 13.50 8.83 6.44
C ASP A 323 14.71 8.81 7.39
N ILE A 324 14.65 8.00 8.43
CA ILE A 324 15.80 7.67 9.28
C ILE A 324 16.25 6.26 8.93
N ASP A 325 17.48 6.11 8.43
CA ASP A 325 18.00 4.79 8.10
C ASP A 325 18.39 3.99 9.36
N ALA A 326 18.70 2.70 9.19
CA ALA A 326 19.09 1.81 10.29
C ALA A 326 20.36 2.25 11.07
N ARG A 327 21.11 3.23 10.54
CA ARG A 327 22.30 3.81 11.18
C ARG A 327 21.99 5.18 11.82
N GLY A 328 20.73 5.60 11.85
CA GLY A 328 20.30 6.88 12.41
C GLY A 328 20.53 8.07 11.48
N ARG A 329 20.86 7.85 10.20
CA ARG A 329 21.08 8.95 9.24
C ARG A 329 19.74 9.41 8.67
N VAL A 330 19.56 10.72 8.65
CA VAL A 330 18.34 11.36 8.12
C VAL A 330 18.52 11.64 6.63
N ARG A 331 17.51 11.27 5.83
CA ARG A 331 17.45 11.55 4.38
C ARG A 331 16.05 12.04 4.02
N ILE A 332 15.90 12.82 2.96
CA ILE A 332 14.56 13.12 2.43
C ILE A 332 13.86 11.80 2.08
N SER A 333 12.55 11.74 2.40
CA SER A 333 11.67 10.64 2.06
C SER A 333 11.89 10.27 0.61
N SER A 334 12.08 8.97 0.35
CA SER A 334 12.20 8.48 -1.02
C SER A 334 11.05 8.95 -1.92
N ALA A 335 9.83 9.11 -1.41
CA ALA A 335 8.67 9.61 -2.15
C ALA A 335 8.84 11.06 -2.67
N LEU A 336 9.55 11.90 -1.92
CA LEU A 336 9.78 13.32 -2.23
C LEU A 336 11.18 13.58 -2.83
N ARG A 337 12.05 12.57 -2.85
CA ARG A 337 13.40 12.72 -3.41
C ARG A 337 13.33 12.97 -4.91
N ASP A 338 14.17 13.91 -5.37
CA ASP A 338 14.30 14.32 -6.78
C ASP A 338 13.00 14.88 -7.39
N THR A 339 12.10 15.42 -6.55
CA THR A 339 10.86 16.08 -6.98
C THR A 339 10.88 17.58 -6.67
N GLU A 340 10.12 18.37 -7.44
CA GLU A 340 9.99 19.80 -7.19
C GLU A 340 9.33 20.08 -5.83
N ALA A 341 8.27 19.33 -5.49
CA ALA A 341 7.65 19.39 -4.16
C ALA A 341 8.67 19.13 -3.05
N GLY A 342 9.49 18.08 -3.18
CA GLY A 342 10.54 17.79 -2.20
C GLY A 342 11.56 18.91 -2.06
N TYR A 343 12.00 19.50 -3.18
CA TYR A 343 12.91 20.64 -3.17
C TYR A 343 12.29 21.87 -2.48
N LYS A 344 11.03 22.24 -2.81
CA LYS A 344 10.32 23.38 -2.22
C LYS A 344 10.11 23.20 -0.72
N ILE A 345 9.68 22.01 -0.29
CA ILE A 345 9.52 21.66 1.12
C ILE A 345 10.86 21.76 1.87
N MET A 346 11.94 21.24 1.28
CA MET A 346 13.28 21.36 1.89
C MET A 346 13.77 22.80 1.97
N HIS A 347 13.54 23.60 0.93
CA HIS A 347 13.93 24.99 0.92
C HIS A 347 13.21 25.76 2.02
N ALA A 348 11.91 25.52 2.19
CA ALA A 348 11.09 26.15 3.23
C ALA A 348 11.64 25.91 4.66
N ASP A 349 12.22 24.76 4.98
CA ASP A 349 12.84 24.51 6.30
C ASP A 349 13.95 25.52 6.65
N THR A 350 14.60 26.12 5.64
CA THR A 350 15.69 27.08 5.83
C THR A 350 15.23 28.54 5.94
N GLN A 351 14.01 28.84 5.53
CA GLN A 351 13.49 30.20 5.40
C GLN A 351 13.13 30.90 6.72
N PRO A 352 12.61 30.23 7.77
CA PRO A 352 12.13 30.90 8.98
C PRO A 352 13.13 31.88 9.62
N PHE A 353 14.42 31.52 9.63
CA PHE A 353 15.47 32.35 10.22
C PHE A 353 15.89 33.55 9.36
N GLU A 354 15.56 33.55 8.08
CA GLU A 354 15.77 34.72 7.20
C GLU A 354 14.75 35.83 7.50
N PHE A 355 13.53 35.46 7.88
CA PHE A 355 12.42 36.39 8.13
C PHE A 355 12.21 36.70 9.62
N VAL A 356 12.71 35.84 10.51
CA VAL A 356 12.57 35.97 11.96
C VAL A 356 13.95 36.08 12.63
N PRO A 357 14.61 37.25 12.58
CA PRO A 357 15.89 37.45 13.21
C PRO A 357 15.78 37.51 14.74
N ASN A 358 16.90 37.25 15.42
CA ASN A 358 17.12 37.52 16.86
C ASN A 358 16.35 36.64 17.87
N LEU A 359 15.77 35.51 17.46
CA LEU A 359 15.35 34.49 18.42
C LEU A 359 16.57 33.69 18.93
N PRO A 360 16.69 33.44 20.25
CA PRO A 360 17.77 32.62 20.81
C PRO A 360 17.47 31.12 20.63
N VAL A 361 17.17 30.73 19.39
CA VAL A 361 16.93 29.34 18.99
C VAL A 361 17.63 29.05 17.66
N THR A 362 17.86 27.79 17.37
CA THR A 362 18.61 27.32 16.18
C THR A 362 17.80 26.38 15.30
N LYS A 363 16.56 26.07 15.69
CA LYS A 363 15.68 25.12 15.00
C LYS A 363 14.29 25.69 14.81
N SER A 364 13.70 25.40 13.65
CA SER A 364 12.31 25.65 13.31
C SER A 364 11.64 24.37 12.83
N VAL A 365 10.32 24.31 12.92
CA VAL A 365 9.48 23.27 12.32
C VAL A 365 8.26 23.95 11.72
N ILE A 366 7.80 23.45 10.57
CA ILE A 366 6.57 23.87 9.92
C ILE A 366 5.57 22.72 10.04
N ILE A 367 4.40 23.00 10.59
CA ILE A 367 3.34 22.00 10.75
C ILE A 367 2.01 22.58 10.26
N ASP A 368 1.20 21.76 9.64
CA ASP A 368 -0.24 22.00 9.51
C ASP A 368 -0.92 21.78 10.87
N THR A 369 -1.99 22.54 11.12
CA THR A 369 -2.79 22.46 12.36
C THR A 369 -4.28 22.32 12.08
N ALA A 370 -4.75 22.72 10.91
CA ALA A 370 -6.08 22.40 10.41
C ALA A 370 -6.07 22.48 8.87
N VAL A 371 -6.88 21.63 8.23
CA VAL A 371 -7.11 21.71 6.78
C VAL A 371 -8.59 21.54 6.51
N GLU A 372 -9.21 22.53 5.89
CA GLU A 372 -10.64 22.54 5.59
C GLU A 372 -10.86 22.60 4.08
N TRP A 373 -11.56 21.60 3.53
CA TRP A 373 -11.95 21.53 2.13
C TRP A 373 -13.43 21.86 1.96
N GLN A 374 -13.72 22.78 1.06
CA GLN A 374 -15.05 23.32 0.82
C GLN A 374 -15.32 23.53 -0.68
N ARG A 375 -16.59 23.64 -1.03
CA ARG A 375 -17.01 23.95 -2.41
C ARG A 375 -16.69 25.42 -2.71
N GLY A 376 -16.03 25.69 -3.83
CA GLY A 376 -15.75 27.06 -4.27
C GLY A 376 -17.00 27.82 -4.74
N GLU A 377 -16.85 29.10 -5.11
CA GLU A 377 -17.96 30.01 -5.41
C GLU A 377 -18.94 29.52 -6.51
N MET A 378 -18.47 28.66 -7.44
CA MET A 378 -19.31 28.07 -8.49
C MET A 378 -19.66 26.60 -8.26
N GLY A 379 -19.31 26.02 -7.10
CA GLY A 379 -19.64 24.66 -6.67
C GLY A 379 -18.92 23.52 -7.42
N LYS A 380 -18.32 23.79 -8.58
CA LYS A 380 -17.66 22.77 -9.42
C LYS A 380 -16.24 22.42 -9.01
N THR A 381 -15.49 23.40 -8.52
CA THR A 381 -14.11 23.23 -8.09
C THR A 381 -14.08 23.35 -6.57
N LEU A 382 -13.38 22.43 -5.91
CA LEU A 382 -13.12 22.57 -4.49
C LEU A 382 -12.03 23.60 -4.25
N GLN A 383 -12.07 24.19 -3.08
CA GLN A 383 -11.01 25.02 -2.53
C GLN A 383 -10.77 24.57 -1.09
N PHE A 384 -9.59 24.85 -0.59
CA PHE A 384 -9.21 24.56 0.77
C PHE A 384 -8.51 25.73 1.45
N GLU A 385 -8.61 25.73 2.78
CA GLU A 385 -7.85 26.55 3.68
C GLU A 385 -6.94 25.66 4.54
N VAL A 386 -5.72 26.13 4.81
CA VAL A 386 -4.74 25.43 5.64
C VAL A 386 -4.27 26.39 6.73
N ASP A 387 -4.58 26.04 7.96
CA ASP A 387 -3.95 26.64 9.13
C ASP A 387 -2.63 25.92 9.35
N TYR A 388 -1.54 26.69 9.45
CA TYR A 388 -0.23 26.15 9.71
C TYR A 388 0.57 27.03 10.67
N GLU A 389 1.53 26.41 11.34
CA GLU A 389 2.40 27.08 12.30
C GLU A 389 3.86 26.89 11.95
N VAL A 390 4.61 28.00 12.01
CA VAL A 390 6.07 28.00 12.01
C VAL A 390 6.54 28.11 13.46
N ARG A 391 6.98 26.99 14.03
CA ARG A 391 7.41 26.90 15.44
C ARG A 391 8.92 26.95 15.56
N PHE A 392 9.40 27.75 16.51
CA PHE A 392 10.80 27.95 16.85
C PHE A 392 11.13 27.17 18.13
N LEU A 393 12.09 26.26 18.06
CA LEU A 393 12.32 25.21 19.07
C LEU A 393 13.64 25.38 19.79
N SER A 394 13.67 25.04 21.08
CA SER A 394 14.91 24.87 21.85
C SER A 394 14.81 23.69 22.80
N ALA A 395 15.94 23.10 23.17
CA ALA A 395 15.98 22.02 24.13
C ALA A 395 15.72 22.53 25.55
N ASP A 396 15.03 21.74 26.36
CA ASP A 396 15.06 21.90 27.82
C ASP A 396 16.25 21.17 28.45
N ASN A 397 16.36 21.23 29.78
CA ASN A 397 17.45 20.60 30.52
C ASN A 397 17.49 19.06 30.37
N MET A 398 16.39 18.44 29.92
CA MET A 398 16.28 17.01 29.65
C MET A 398 16.44 16.69 28.15
N ARG A 399 16.82 17.69 27.33
CA ARG A 399 16.96 17.58 25.87
C ARG A 399 15.63 17.26 25.17
N ILE A 400 14.52 17.75 25.72
CA ILE A 400 13.20 17.66 25.09
C ILE A 400 12.95 18.92 24.27
N ALA A 401 12.48 18.77 23.03
CA ALA A 401 12.14 19.90 22.17
C ALA A 401 10.93 20.66 22.71
N GLN A 402 11.08 21.97 22.97
CA GLN A 402 10.01 22.85 23.40
C GLN A 402 9.82 24.02 22.44
N THR A 403 8.57 24.30 22.07
CA THR A 403 8.19 25.51 21.34
C THR A 403 8.46 26.74 22.20
N ARG A 404 9.34 27.62 21.72
CA ARG A 404 9.65 28.89 22.36
C ARG A 404 8.84 30.03 21.78
N ALA A 405 8.63 30.02 20.47
CA ALA A 405 7.74 30.93 19.76
C ALA A 405 7.08 30.16 18.62
N ALA A 406 5.88 30.55 18.23
CA ALA A 406 5.17 30.05 17.08
C ALA A 406 4.49 31.20 16.37
N LEU A 407 4.53 31.17 15.04
CA LEU A 407 3.80 32.06 14.16
C LEU A 407 2.73 31.25 13.43
N ALA A 408 1.46 31.61 13.63
CA ALA A 408 0.32 30.96 13.00
C ALA A 408 -0.08 31.72 11.74
N TYR A 409 -0.39 30.97 10.69
CA TYR A 409 -0.74 31.46 9.38
C TYR A 409 -1.94 30.70 8.83
N ILE A 410 -2.67 31.36 7.94
CA ILE A 410 -3.79 30.78 7.19
C ILE A 410 -3.45 30.90 5.70
N TYR A 411 -3.44 29.78 4.98
CA TYR A 411 -3.34 29.75 3.52
C TYR A 411 -4.71 29.49 2.90
N ASP A 412 -5.08 30.29 1.91
CA ASP A 412 -6.30 30.11 1.13
C ASP A 412 -5.93 29.77 -0.32
N SER A 413 -6.36 28.60 -0.77
CA SER A 413 -6.10 28.10 -2.13
C SER A 413 -6.81 28.88 -3.24
N SER A 414 -7.90 29.58 -2.93
CA SER A 414 -8.66 30.37 -3.90
C SER A 414 -7.93 31.66 -4.27
N SER A 415 -7.45 32.39 -3.27
CA SER A 415 -6.63 33.60 -3.43
C SER A 415 -5.15 33.29 -3.66
N LYS A 416 -4.71 32.06 -3.37
CA LYS A 416 -3.30 31.61 -3.36
C LYS A 416 -2.44 32.49 -2.45
N ALA A 417 -3.01 32.98 -1.36
CA ALA A 417 -2.35 33.85 -0.40
C ALA A 417 -2.20 33.15 0.95
N SER A 418 -1.14 33.52 1.68
CA SER A 418 -1.00 33.19 3.09
C SER A 418 -0.97 34.47 3.90
N GLU A 419 -1.72 34.48 4.99
CA GLU A 419 -1.81 35.62 5.89
C GLU A 419 -1.44 35.21 7.31
N TYR A 420 -0.77 36.12 8.02
CA TYR A 420 -0.44 35.93 9.42
C TYR A 420 -1.70 36.10 10.28
N SER A 421 -1.93 35.16 11.20
CA SER A 421 -3.09 35.14 12.07
C SER A 421 -2.74 35.52 13.50
N ASP A 422 -1.81 34.80 14.13
CA ASP A 422 -1.47 34.98 15.55
C ASP A 422 -0.04 34.49 15.87
N SER A 423 0.45 34.79 17.08
CA SER A 423 1.70 34.25 17.60
C SER A 423 1.60 33.86 19.06
N TRP A 424 2.27 32.77 19.43
CA TRP A 424 2.23 32.25 20.80
C TRP A 424 3.56 31.68 21.27
N GLY A 425 3.68 31.49 22.59
CA GLY A 425 4.87 30.94 23.23
C GLY A 425 5.65 31.95 24.07
N ARG A 426 6.63 31.45 24.83
CA ARG A 426 7.42 32.24 25.80
C ARG A 426 8.14 33.43 25.19
N TYR A 427 8.57 33.30 23.94
CA TYR A 427 9.28 34.35 23.19
C TYR A 427 8.39 35.05 22.16
N ALA A 428 7.06 34.84 22.18
CA ALA A 428 6.15 35.53 21.28
C ALA A 428 6.25 37.05 21.42
N ALA A 429 6.31 37.56 22.67
CA ALA A 429 6.49 39.00 22.92
C ALA A 429 7.87 39.55 22.49
N ARG A 430 8.80 38.70 22.03
CA ARG A 430 10.10 39.12 21.46
C ARG A 430 10.07 39.14 19.94
N LEU A 431 8.98 38.69 19.34
CA LEU A 431 8.68 38.85 17.93
C LEU A 431 8.25 40.32 17.72
N ASP A 432 9.22 41.25 17.75
CA ASP A 432 9.02 42.71 17.64
C ASP A 432 8.88 43.19 16.17
N ASP A 433 8.51 44.47 15.98
CA ASP A 433 8.17 45.21 14.74
C ASP A 433 9.09 45.07 13.50
N ASN A 434 10.27 44.45 13.60
CA ASN A 434 11.20 44.26 12.47
C ASN A 434 11.07 42.89 11.79
N LEU A 435 10.00 42.15 12.09
CA LEU A 435 9.69 40.87 11.48
C LEU A 435 8.95 41.04 10.15
N ASN A 436 9.38 40.29 9.14
CA ASN A 436 8.70 40.27 7.85
C ASN A 436 7.69 39.12 7.80
N TYR A 437 6.57 39.29 8.51
CA TYR A 437 5.49 38.28 8.57
C TYR A 437 4.96 37.92 7.18
N SER A 438 4.76 38.94 6.32
CA SER A 438 4.30 38.75 4.94
C SER A 438 5.31 38.00 4.07
N GLY A 439 6.61 38.27 4.24
CA GLY A 439 7.67 37.59 3.51
C GLY A 439 7.79 36.13 3.91
N LEU A 440 7.67 35.84 5.21
CA LEU A 440 7.61 34.45 5.68
C LEU A 440 6.36 33.75 5.12
N ALA A 441 5.19 34.37 5.20
CA ALA A 441 3.96 33.82 4.64
C ALA A 441 4.10 33.53 3.13
N GLU A 442 4.71 34.46 2.38
CA GLU A 442 5.00 34.29 0.95
C GLU A 442 5.92 33.09 0.67
N SER A 443 6.99 32.93 1.46
CA SER A 443 7.92 31.82 1.31
C SER A 443 7.30 30.45 1.61
N MET A 444 6.19 30.41 2.37
CA MET A 444 5.54 29.19 2.83
C MET A 444 4.33 28.76 1.97
N ARG A 445 3.84 29.60 1.05
CA ARG A 445 2.59 29.34 0.29
C ARG A 445 2.54 27.97 -0.38
N GLU A 446 3.61 27.59 -1.06
CA GLU A 446 3.70 26.29 -1.77
C GLU A 446 3.63 25.12 -0.79
N VAL A 447 4.31 25.23 0.36
CA VAL A 447 4.30 24.19 1.39
C VAL A 447 2.93 24.07 2.05
N ALA A 448 2.26 25.19 2.30
CA ALA A 448 0.88 25.18 2.79
C ALA A 448 -0.09 24.57 1.76
N ALA A 449 0.09 24.86 0.47
CA ALA A 449 -0.68 24.22 -0.60
C ALA A 449 -0.49 22.69 -0.59
N TYR A 450 0.77 22.22 -0.46
CA TYR A 450 1.08 20.78 -0.37
C TYR A 450 0.49 20.11 0.88
N ALA A 451 0.47 20.80 2.02
CA ALA A 451 -0.19 20.31 3.23
C ALA A 451 -1.68 20.05 2.98
N GLY A 452 -2.37 20.97 2.28
CA GLY A 452 -3.78 20.81 1.92
C GLY A 452 -4.06 19.53 1.13
N TRP A 453 -3.21 19.23 0.13
CA TRP A 453 -3.28 17.99 -0.67
C TRP A 453 -2.93 16.74 0.14
N ALA A 454 -1.88 16.79 0.95
CA ALA A 454 -1.49 15.66 1.79
C ALA A 454 -2.61 15.29 2.79
N ALA A 455 -3.22 16.30 3.41
CA ALA A 455 -4.35 16.13 4.32
C ALA A 455 -5.60 15.59 3.63
N LEU A 456 -5.88 16.00 2.38
CA LEU A 456 -6.96 15.41 1.57
C LEU A 456 -6.71 13.93 1.32
N PHE A 457 -5.53 13.56 0.82
CA PHE A 457 -5.21 12.15 0.57
C PHE A 457 -5.29 11.31 1.83
N ARG A 458 -4.83 11.84 2.96
CA ARG A 458 -4.97 11.18 4.26
C ARG A 458 -6.44 10.95 4.59
N ARG A 459 -7.28 11.96 4.44
CA ARG A 459 -8.73 11.86 4.68
C ARG A 459 -9.39 10.80 3.80
N LEU A 460 -9.12 10.81 2.50
CA LEU A 460 -9.66 9.82 1.55
C LEU A 460 -9.23 8.39 1.90
N GLN A 461 -8.00 8.21 2.41
CA GLN A 461 -7.48 6.92 2.84
C GLN A 461 -8.05 6.45 4.20
N GLU A 462 -8.36 7.36 5.11
CA GLU A 462 -9.00 7.07 6.40
C GLU A 462 -10.47 6.70 6.22
N ASP A 463 -11.16 7.39 5.30
CA ASP A 463 -12.56 7.11 4.93
C ASP A 463 -12.69 5.90 3.99
N GLU A 464 -11.57 5.27 3.61
CA GLU A 464 -11.53 4.13 2.67
C GLU A 464 -12.24 4.44 1.34
N VAL A 465 -12.12 5.68 0.86
CA VAL A 465 -12.75 6.15 -0.38
C VAL A 465 -12.27 5.32 -1.57
N SER A 466 -13.23 4.88 -2.39
CA SER A 466 -12.96 4.11 -3.60
C SER A 466 -12.11 4.92 -4.58
N PHE A 467 -10.98 4.37 -5.04
CA PHE A 467 -10.18 4.93 -6.12
C PHE A 467 -9.88 3.83 -7.14
N LEU A 468 -10.87 3.51 -7.97
CA LEU A 468 -10.76 2.45 -8.98
C LEU A 468 -10.61 3.03 -10.39
N ARG A 469 -11.49 3.96 -10.78
CA ARG A 469 -11.51 4.54 -12.13
C ARG A 469 -10.30 5.44 -12.36
N GLY A 470 -9.48 5.07 -13.33
CA GLY A 470 -8.25 5.79 -13.68
C GLY A 470 -7.09 5.60 -12.70
N ARG A 471 -7.26 4.76 -11.66
CA ARG A 471 -6.19 4.43 -10.71
C ARG A 471 -4.96 3.91 -11.43
N TYR A 472 -5.13 2.94 -12.33
CA TYR A 472 -4.03 2.36 -13.08
C TYR A 472 -3.22 3.44 -13.82
N ASP A 473 -3.89 4.30 -14.59
CA ASP A 473 -3.23 5.39 -15.30
C ASP A 473 -2.55 6.38 -14.33
N PHE A 474 -3.14 6.65 -13.15
CA PHE A 474 -2.54 7.50 -12.13
C PHE A 474 -1.28 6.87 -11.51
N MET A 475 -1.32 5.58 -11.19
CA MET A 475 -0.19 4.86 -10.60
C MET A 475 0.99 4.69 -11.56
N LYS A 476 0.74 4.79 -12.87
CA LYS A 476 1.76 4.76 -13.94
C LYS A 476 2.45 6.12 -14.16
N ILE A 477 2.00 7.18 -13.50
CA ILE A 477 2.71 8.46 -13.51
C ILE A 477 3.96 8.31 -12.65
N ASP A 478 5.11 8.69 -13.18
CA ASP A 478 6.34 8.73 -12.40
C ASP A 478 6.48 10.04 -11.61
N LYS A 479 7.55 10.17 -10.84
CA LYS A 479 7.83 11.36 -10.04
C LYS A 479 8.17 12.60 -10.85
N LEU A 480 8.39 12.48 -12.15
CA LEU A 480 8.60 13.59 -13.09
C LEU A 480 7.28 14.00 -13.76
N GLY A 481 6.16 13.34 -13.42
CA GLY A 481 4.87 13.59 -14.05
C GLY A 481 4.74 12.95 -15.43
N GLU A 482 5.73 12.17 -15.86
CA GLU A 482 5.70 11.48 -17.13
C GLU A 482 4.93 10.17 -17.01
N LYS A 483 4.21 9.80 -18.07
CA LYS A 483 3.60 8.47 -18.14
C LYS A 483 4.73 7.47 -18.31
N THR A 484 4.88 6.57 -17.34
CA THR A 484 5.80 5.43 -17.48
C THR A 484 5.44 4.70 -18.77
N PRO A 485 6.40 4.49 -19.71
CA PRO A 485 6.11 3.84 -20.98
C PRO A 485 5.38 2.52 -20.77
N MET A 486 4.29 2.31 -21.51
CA MET A 486 3.69 0.99 -21.63
C MET A 486 4.73 0.10 -22.31
N ARG A 487 5.24 -0.92 -21.60
CA ARG A 487 6.07 -1.95 -22.23
C ARG A 487 5.13 -2.81 -23.08
N TYR A 488 5.18 -2.60 -24.39
CA TYR A 488 4.41 -3.34 -25.40
C TYR A 488 4.96 -4.75 -25.61
#